data_AF-A0A497NAS2-F1
#
_entry.id   AF-A0A497NAS2-F1
#
_cell.length_a   1.000
_cell.length_b   1.000
_cell.length_c   1.000
_cell.angle_alpha   90.00
_cell.angle_beta   90.00
_cell.angle_gamma   90.00
#
_symmetry.space_group_name_H-M   'P 1'
#
loop_
_entity.id
_entity.type
_entity.pdbx_description
1 polymer ?
#
loop_
_entity_poly.entity_id
_entity_poly.type
_entity_poly.pdbx_seq_one_letter_code
_entity_poly.pdbx_strand_id
1 'polypeptide(L)' 'MGKPYTVKLRRRIVTVKWKCKRRGTVRVKRYLRWWLQIPANLEVSDLVGVEFKARREGDRIIFEPA' A
#
# COMPACT_ATOMS: atom_id res chain seq x y z
N MET A 1 -27.30 -6.20 -2.12
CA MET A 1 -26.63 -5.12 -1.38
C MET A 1 -25.21 -5.59 -1.05
N GLY A 2 -24.22 -5.16 -1.85
CA GLY A 2 -22.82 -5.55 -1.63
C GLY A 2 -22.28 -4.90 -0.36
N LYS A 3 -21.50 -5.64 0.43
CA LYS A 3 -20.85 -5.10 1.63
C LYS A 3 -19.94 -3.93 1.24
N PRO A 4 -19.92 -2.80 1.98
CA PRO A 4 -19.04 -1.69 1.66
C PRO A 4 -17.58 -2.15 1.72
N TYR A 5 -16.88 -2.03 0.60
CA TYR A 5 -15.51 -2.50 0.45
C TYR A 5 -14.52 -1.44 0.93
N THR A 6 -14.03 -1.57 2.16
CA THR A 6 -13.07 -0.60 2.72
C THR A 6 -11.63 -1.01 2.42
N VAL A 7 -10.84 -0.14 1.77
CA VAL A 7 -9.39 -0.30 1.63
C VAL A 7 -8.63 0.69 2.52
N LYS A 8 -7.48 0.30 3.04
CA LYS A 8 -6.73 1.11 4.02
C LYS A 8 -5.36 1.48 3.48
N LEU A 9 -4.98 2.75 3.57
CA LEU A 9 -3.62 3.18 3.23
C LEU A 9 -2.67 2.92 4.40
N ARG A 10 -1.60 2.20 4.13
CA ARG A 10 -0.57 1.81 5.10
C ARG A 10 0.81 2.23 4.61
N ARG A 11 1.75 2.39 5.55
CA ARG A 11 3.18 2.48 5.24
C ARG A 11 3.86 1.19 5.63
N ARG A 12 4.76 0.71 4.79
CA ARG A 12 5.72 -0.34 5.15
C ARG A 12 7.13 0.13 4.92
N ILE A 13 8.07 -0.38 5.71
CA ILE A 13 9.49 -0.18 5.47
C ILE A 13 9.92 -1.21 4.43
N VAL A 14 10.46 -0.74 3.32
CA VAL A 14 11.07 -1.60 2.30
C VAL A 14 12.59 -1.45 2.38
N THR A 15 13.27 -2.59 2.35
CA THR A 15 14.73 -2.65 2.38
C THR A 15 15.22 -3.08 1.02
N VAL A 16 15.98 -2.23 0.34
CA VAL A 16 16.62 -2.58 -0.93
C VAL A 16 18.09 -2.80 -0.69
N LYS A 17 18.57 -3.94 -1.18
CA LYS A 17 19.97 -4.35 -1.12
C LYS A 17 20.51 -4.41 -2.54
N TRP A 18 21.67 -3.81 -2.79
CA TRP A 18 22.33 -3.92 -4.08
C TRP A 18 23.84 -4.07 -3.91
N LYS A 19 24.44 -4.94 -4.73
CA LYS A 19 25.90 -5.13 -4.75
C LYS A 19 26.52 -4.02 -5.61
N CYS A 20 27.36 -3.19 -5.00
CA CYS A 20 28.10 -2.20 -5.75
C CYS A 20 29.27 -2.90 -6.46
N LYS A 21 29.11 -3.19 -7.76
CA LYS A 21 30.10 -3.95 -8.56
C LYS A 21 31.52 -3.37 -8.47
N ARG A 22 31.66 -2.04 -8.38
CA ARG A 22 32.97 -1.35 -8.31
C ARG A 22 33.69 -1.48 -6.97
N ARG A 23 32.99 -1.75 -5.86
CA ARG A 23 33.58 -1.73 -4.50
C ARG A 23 33.47 -3.07 -3.77
N GLY A 24 32.85 -4.08 -4.37
CA GLY A 24 32.59 -5.38 -3.72
C GLY A 24 31.59 -5.32 -2.55
N THR A 25 31.18 -4.12 -2.11
CA THR A 25 30.31 -3.90 -0.95
C THR A 25 28.82 -4.05 -1.31
N VAL A 26 28.05 -4.68 -0.42
CA VAL A 26 26.58 -4.64 -0.47
C VAL A 26 26.09 -3.37 0.22
N ARG A 27 25.37 -2.52 -0.52
CA ARG A 27 24.68 -1.36 0.05
C ARG A 27 23.25 -1.73 0.39
N VAL A 28 22.79 -1.20 1.51
CA VAL A 28 21.42 -1.39 2.01
C VAL A 28 20.79 -0.02 2.22
N LYS A 29 19.60 0.20 1.67
CA LYS A 29 18.81 1.41 1.92
C LYS A 29 17.40 1.04 2.34
N ARG A 30 16.91 1.71 3.39
CA ARG A 30 15.55 1.59 3.89
C ARG A 30 14.75 2.79 3.41
N TYR A 31 13.52 2.57 2.97
CA TYR A 31 12.57 3.63 2.64
C TYR A 31 11.17 3.26 3.09
N LEU A 32 10.36 4.28 3.36
CA LEU A 32 8.94 4.12 3.62
C LEU A 32 8.21 4.05 2.28
N ARG A 33 7.42 2.99 2.07
CA ARG A 33 6.57 2.82 0.89
C ARG A 33 5.12 2.75 1.33
N TRP A 34 4.31 3.65 0.79
CA TRP A 34 2.86 3.61 0.92
C TRP A 34 2.28 2.45 0.10
N TRP A 35 1.24 1.80 0.60
CA TRP A 35 0.51 0.73 -0.08
C TRP A 35 -0.93 0.65 0.41
N LEU A 36 -1.83 0.14 -0.45
CA LEU A 36 -3.22 -0.13 -0.11
C LEU A 36 -3.34 -1.55 0.44
N GLN A 37 -3.86 -1.66 1.65
CA GLN A 37 -4.25 -2.93 2.25
C GLN A 37 -5.64 -3.29 1.72
N ILE A 38 -5.68 -4.31 0.86
CA ILE A 38 -6.88 -4.87 0.25
C ILE A 38 -7.36 -6.04 1.11
N PRO A 39 -8.65 -6.12 1.49
CA PRO A 39 -9.23 -7.26 2.18
C PRO A 39 -9.07 -8.56 1.37
N ALA A 40 -8.85 -9.70 2.05
CA ALA A 40 -8.62 -10.98 1.37
C ALA A 40 -9.82 -11.49 0.55
N ASN A 41 -11.02 -10.98 0.83
CA ASN A 41 -12.26 -11.32 0.13
C ASN A 41 -12.48 -10.48 -1.15
N LEU A 42 -11.45 -9.77 -1.62
CA LEU A 42 -11.56 -8.82 -2.71
C LEU A 42 -10.34 -8.90 -3.63
N GLU A 43 -10.57 -8.97 -4.93
CA GLU A 43 -9.49 -8.96 -5.91
C GLU A 43 -9.13 -7.53 -6.32
N VAL A 44 -7.89 -7.32 -6.78
CA VAL A 44 -7.44 -6.00 -7.25
C VAL A 44 -8.26 -5.53 -8.47
N SER A 45 -8.68 -6.47 -9.31
CA SER A 45 -9.55 -6.27 -10.47
C SER A 45 -10.87 -5.60 -10.08
N ASP A 46 -11.44 -5.96 -8.93
CA ASP A 46 -12.71 -5.41 -8.42
C ASP A 46 -12.60 -3.91 -8.07
N LEU A 47 -11.38 -3.37 -7.97
CA LEU A 47 -11.12 -1.97 -7.63
C LEU A 47 -10.87 -1.08 -8.84
N VAL A 48 -10.73 -1.66 -10.04
CA VAL A 48 -10.44 -0.90 -11.24
C VAL A 48 -11.65 -0.04 -11.62
N GLY A 49 -11.47 1.28 -11.68
CA GLY A 49 -12.53 2.23 -12.03
C GLY A 49 -13.46 2.60 -10.88
N VAL A 50 -13.24 2.09 -9.66
CA VAL A 50 -14.00 2.49 -8.48
C VAL A 50 -13.47 3.82 -7.94
N GLU A 51 -14.35 4.82 -7.86
CA GLU A 51 -14.04 6.05 -7.13
C GLU A 51 -14.11 5.81 -5.63
N PHE A 52 -13.07 6.23 -4.92
CA PHE A 52 -13.01 6.12 -3.47
C PHE A 52 -13.05 7.48 -2.81
N LYS A 53 -13.93 7.64 -1.82
CA LYS A 53 -13.87 8.73 -0.86
C LYS A 53 -12.88 8.37 0.23
N ALA A 54 -11.97 9.30 0.52
CA ALA A 54 -11.01 9.14 1.59
C ALA A 54 -11.54 9.80 2.87
N ARG A 55 -11.54 9.08 3.99
CA ARG A 55 -11.74 9.62 5.33
C ARG A 55 -10.53 9.37 6.22
N ARG A 56 -10.27 10.29 7.14
CA ARG A 56 -9.19 10.17 8.12
C ARG A 56 -9.74 9.71 9.45
N GLU A 57 -9.18 8.64 10.00
CA GLU A 57 -9.51 8.09 11.31
C GLU A 57 -8.22 7.99 12.14
N GLY A 58 -7.94 9.04 12.93
CA GLY A 58 -6.67 9.22 13.62
C GLY A 58 -5.48 9.30 12.65
N ASP A 59 -4.53 8.39 12.80
CA ASP A 59 -3.34 8.25 11.94
C ASP A 59 -3.57 7.41 10.67
N ARG A 60 -4.81 6.94 10.44
CA ARG A 60 -5.15 6.09 9.31
C ARG A 60 -5.96 6.87 8.28
N ILE A 61 -5.66 6.62 7.00
CA ILE A 61 -6.50 7.07 5.88
C ILE A 61 -7.23 5.83 5.36
N ILE A 62 -8.55 5.93 5.34
CA ILE A 62 -9.49 4.87 4.96
C ILE A 62 -10.17 5.31 3.68
N PHE A 63 -10.26 4.40 2.71
CA PHE A 63 -10.91 4.62 1.44
C PHE A 63 -12.17 3.76 1.39
N GLU A 64 -13.30 4.42 1.18
CA GLU A 64 -14.63 3.79 1.04
C GLU A 64 -15.17 4.13 -0.35
N PRO A 65 -15.89 3.21 -1.03
CA PRO A 65 -16.47 3.48 -2.34
C PRO A 65 -17.41 4.69 -2.26
N ALA A 66 -17.38 5.53 -3.30
CA ALA A 66 -18.12 6.80 -3.35
C ALA A 66 -19.65 6.62 -3.32
#